data_AF-A0A0Q9A251-F1
#
_entry.id   AF-A0A0Q9A251-F1
#
_cell.length_a   1.000
_cell.length_b   1.000
_cell.length_c   1.000
_cell.angle_alpha   90.00
_cell.angle_beta   90.00
_cell.angle_gamma   90.00
#
_symmetry.space_group_name_H-M   'P 1'
#
loop_
_entity.id
_entity.type
_entity.pdbx_description
1 polymer ?
#
loop_
_entity_poly.entity_id
_entity_poly.type
_entity_poly.pdbx_seq_one_letter_code
_entity_poly.pdbx_strand_id
1 'polypeptide(L)'
;MPDHSGDPVDHARTTRQHAGETMKAGKNSPGLIAVGLGVLALVIGLFSFANSSVTAGVVGVVVAVLLIAGGLAWLARTHRKVAEQQRDWAREHPEVPYEPPTS
;
A
#
# COMPACT_ATOMS: atom_id res chain seq x y z
N MET A 1 25.95 15.93 -19.40
CA MET A 1 24.59 16.02 -18.81
C MET A 1 24.71 15.50 -17.39
N PRO A 2 24.41 16.29 -16.34
CA PRO A 2 24.41 15.76 -14.98
C PRO A 2 23.34 14.67 -14.83
N ASP A 3 23.77 13.57 -14.24
CA ASP A 3 22.94 12.46 -13.81
C ASP A 3 22.15 12.89 -12.56
N HIS A 4 20.82 12.95 -12.67
CA HIS A 4 19.89 13.25 -11.57
C HIS A 4 19.19 11.98 -11.04
N SER A 5 19.75 10.79 -11.27
CA SER A 5 19.13 9.50 -10.91
C SER A 5 19.12 9.21 -9.41
N GLY A 6 19.80 10.03 -8.60
CA GLY A 6 19.86 9.93 -7.15
C GLY A 6 19.01 10.95 -6.37
N ASP A 7 18.31 11.87 -7.06
CA ASP A 7 17.55 12.94 -6.41
C ASP A 7 16.05 12.58 -6.35
N PRO A 8 15.49 12.31 -5.16
CA PRO A 8 14.06 12.00 -5.02
C PRO A 8 13.16 13.24 -5.16
N VAL A 9 13.73 14.45 -5.20
CA VAL A 9 12.97 15.70 -5.17
C VAL A 9 12.84 16.27 -6.57
N ASP A 10 11.63 16.22 -7.11
CA ASP A 10 11.31 16.88 -8.37
C ASP A 10 11.22 18.40 -8.15
N HIS A 11 12.23 19.12 -8.64
CA HIS A 11 12.32 20.58 -8.56
C HIS A 11 11.52 21.29 -9.67
N ALA A 12 10.84 20.56 -10.56
CA ALA A 12 9.94 21.15 -11.53
C ALA A 12 8.57 21.41 -10.89
N ARG A 13 8.45 22.57 -10.23
CA ARG A 13 7.21 23.19 -9.69
C ARG A 13 5.90 22.59 -10.22
N THR A 14 5.20 21.80 -9.40
CA THR A 14 3.73 21.77 -9.30
C THR A 14 3.32 21.35 -7.88
N THR A 15 2.11 21.70 -7.49
CA THR A 15 1.62 22.10 -6.16
C THR A 15 1.37 21.00 -5.11
N ARG A 16 2.08 19.86 -5.14
CA ARG A 16 2.12 18.88 -4.02
C ARG A 16 3.24 17.88 -4.28
N GLN A 17 4.35 17.99 -3.55
CA GLN A 17 5.51 17.08 -3.68
C GLN A 17 5.20 15.59 -3.37
N HIS A 18 4.00 15.26 -2.88
CA HIS A 18 3.56 13.89 -2.59
C HIS A 18 2.24 13.49 -3.28
N ALA A 19 1.65 14.33 -4.14
CA ALA A 19 0.43 13.99 -4.87
C ALA A 19 0.75 13.08 -6.06
N GLY A 20 0.90 11.79 -5.79
CA GLY A 20 1.17 10.78 -6.81
C GLY A 20 2.08 9.66 -6.35
N GLU A 21 2.73 9.77 -5.19
CA GLU A 21 3.52 8.66 -4.64
C GLU A 21 2.66 7.41 -4.45
N THR A 22 1.41 7.53 -3.98
CA THR A 22 0.55 6.34 -3.87
C THR A 22 0.17 5.70 -5.21
N MET A 23 0.23 6.46 -6.31
CA MET A 23 -0.10 5.97 -7.67
C MET A 23 1.13 5.46 -8.42
N LYS A 24 2.33 6.02 -8.15
CA LYS A 24 3.59 5.66 -8.82
C LYS A 24 4.48 4.72 -7.98
N ALA A 25 4.22 4.57 -6.69
CA ALA A 25 4.92 3.61 -5.84
C ALA A 25 4.46 2.19 -6.15
N GLY A 26 5.10 1.58 -7.16
CA GLY A 26 4.97 0.16 -7.48
C GLY A 26 5.24 -0.78 -6.30
N LYS A 27 5.82 -0.29 -5.20
CA LYS A 27 6.11 -1.04 -3.97
C LYS A 27 4.87 -1.29 -3.08
N ASN A 28 3.81 -0.49 -3.25
CA ASN A 28 2.54 -0.59 -2.50
C ASN A 28 1.55 -1.53 -3.21
N SER A 29 1.78 -1.77 -4.50
CA SER A 29 0.89 -2.52 -5.38
C SER A 29 0.51 -3.93 -4.88
N PRO A 30 1.38 -4.72 -4.21
CA PRO A 30 1.04 -6.09 -3.85
C PRO A 30 -0.09 -6.17 -2.81
N GLY A 31 -0.08 -5.27 -1.83
CA GLY A 31 -1.10 -5.23 -0.78
C GLY A 31 -2.48 -4.87 -1.32
N LEU A 32 -2.55 -3.89 -2.23
CA LEU A 32 -3.80 -3.48 -2.86
C LEU A 32 -4.35 -4.56 -3.81
N ILE A 33 -3.48 -5.22 -4.58
CA ILE A 33 -3.85 -6.35 -5.44
C ILE A 33 -4.42 -7.49 -4.58
N ALA A 34 -3.76 -7.84 -3.48
CA ALA A 34 -4.22 -8.89 -2.58
C ALA A 34 -5.60 -8.56 -1.99
N VAL A 35 -5.82 -7.33 -1.51
CA VAL A 35 -7.14 -6.89 -1.02
C VAL A 35 -8.20 -6.98 -2.12
N GLY A 36 -7.90 -6.53 -3.34
CA GLY A 36 -8.83 -6.61 -4.47
C GLY A 36 -9.23 -8.05 -4.82
N LEU A 37 -8.25 -8.96 -4.86
CA LEU A 37 -8.52 -10.39 -5.06
C LEU A 37 -9.33 -10.99 -3.90
N GLY A 38 -9.09 -10.54 -2.66
CA GLY A 38 -9.85 -10.96 -1.51
C GLY A 38 -11.32 -10.54 -1.58
N VAL A 39 -11.61 -9.31 -2.01
CA VAL A 39 -12.98 -8.84 -2.26
C VAL A 39 -13.65 -9.69 -3.34
N LEU A 40 -12.96 -9.99 -4.45
CA LEU A 40 -13.49 -10.84 -5.52
C LEU A 40 -13.81 -12.26 -5.00
N ALA A 41 -12.91 -12.86 -4.23
CA ALA A 41 -13.11 -14.18 -3.63
C ALA A 41 -14.33 -14.19 -2.67
N LEU A 42 -14.54 -13.10 -1.93
CA LEU A 42 -15.70 -12.97 -1.04
C LEU A 42 -17.02 -12.97 -1.83
N VAL A 43 -17.08 -12.21 -2.93
CA VAL A 43 -18.26 -12.18 -3.81
C VAL A 43 -18.57 -13.56 -4.37
N ILE A 44 -17.54 -14.28 -4.85
CA ILE A 44 -17.68 -15.66 -5.36
C ILE A 44 -18.16 -16.62 -4.26
N GLY A 45 -17.63 -16.48 -3.04
CA GLY A 45 -18.04 -17.29 -1.89
C GLY A 45 -19.52 -17.07 -1.53
N LEU A 46 -19.95 -15.81 -1.46
CA LEU A 46 -21.35 -15.46 -1.21
C LEU A 46 -22.29 -15.96 -2.31
N PHE A 47 -21.88 -15.83 -3.58
CA PHE A 47 -22.63 -16.37 -4.71
C PHE A 47 -22.74 -17.90 -4.67
N SER A 48 -21.70 -18.58 -4.18
CA SER A 48 -21.72 -20.04 -4.01
C SER A 48 -22.70 -20.48 -2.92
N PHE A 49 -22.79 -19.74 -1.81
CA PHE A 49 -23.82 -19.98 -0.80
C PHE A 49 -25.23 -19.78 -1.34
N ALA A 50 -25.45 -18.76 -2.17
CA ALA A 50 -26.75 -18.53 -2.82
C ALA A 50 -27.16 -19.70 -3.74
N ASN A 51 -26.20 -20.40 -4.34
CA ASN A 51 -26.43 -21.57 -5.20
C ASN A 51 -26.35 -22.92 -4.45
N SER A 52 -26.46 -22.93 -3.11
CA SER A 52 -26.41 -24.14 -2.28
C SER A 52 -25.07 -24.91 -2.32
N SER A 53 -23.99 -24.29 -2.80
CA SER A 53 -22.64 -24.86 -2.76
C SER A 53 -21.89 -24.39 -1.52
N VAL A 54 -22.21 -25.01 -0.38
CA VAL A 54 -21.68 -24.63 0.95
C VAL A 54 -20.15 -24.75 0.99
N THR A 55 -19.60 -25.84 0.48
CA THR A 55 -18.14 -26.06 0.48
C THR A 55 -17.40 -25.00 -0.31
N ALA A 56 -17.88 -24.65 -1.51
CA ALA A 56 -17.26 -23.60 -2.32
C ALA A 56 -17.41 -22.22 -1.66
N GLY A 57 -18.55 -21.96 -1.01
CA GLY A 57 -18.79 -20.75 -0.24
C GLY A 57 -17.79 -20.58 0.92
N VAL A 58 -17.59 -21.63 1.72
CA VAL A 58 -16.63 -21.62 2.84
C VAL A 58 -15.21 -21.38 2.34
N VAL A 59 -14.79 -22.10 1.30
CA VAL A 59 -13.44 -21.93 0.72
C VAL A 59 -13.25 -20.49 0.22
N GLY A 60 -14.24 -19.93 -0.49
CA GLY A 60 -14.19 -18.55 -0.99
C GLY A 60 -14.04 -17.52 0.13
N VAL A 61 -14.79 -17.67 1.23
CA VAL A 61 -14.69 -16.78 2.40
C VAL A 61 -13.33 -16.90 3.10
N VAL A 62 -12.81 -18.11 3.29
CA VAL A 62 -11.49 -18.33 3.90
C VAL A 62 -10.40 -17.67 3.07
N VAL A 63 -10.41 -17.89 1.75
CA VAL A 63 -9.45 -17.27 0.83
C VAL A 63 -9.56 -15.74 0.87
N ALA A 64 -10.78 -15.20 0.88
CA ALA A 64 -11.00 -13.76 0.99
C ALA A 64 -10.39 -13.16 2.25
N VAL A 65 -10.64 -13.78 3.41
CA VAL A 65 -10.11 -13.31 4.70
C VAL A 65 -8.59 -13.31 4.69
N LEU A 66 -7.96 -14.38 4.20
CA LEU A 66 -6.50 -14.48 4.13
C LEU A 66 -5.89 -13.42 3.22
N LEU A 67 -6.49 -13.18 2.05
CA LEU A 67 -6.02 -12.18 1.09
C LEU A 67 -6.17 -10.75 1.61
N ILE A 68 -7.33 -10.43 2.22
CA ILE A 68 -7.58 -9.10 2.79
C ILE A 68 -6.65 -8.86 3.98
N ALA A 69 -6.57 -9.79 4.93
CA ALA A 69 -5.72 -9.65 6.10
C ALA A 69 -4.23 -9.55 5.71
N GLY A 70 -3.78 -10.38 4.77
CA GLY A 70 -2.42 -10.34 4.25
C GLY A 70 -2.11 -9.02 3.52
N GLY A 71 -3.02 -8.55 2.68
CA GLY A 71 -2.87 -7.29 1.96
C GLY A 71 -2.85 -6.06 2.88
N LEU A 72 -3.74 -6.02 3.88
CA LEU A 72 -3.74 -4.97 4.91
C LEU A 72 -2.48 -5.00 5.77
N ALA A 73 -2.01 -6.19 6.17
CA ALA A 73 -0.78 -6.33 6.93
C ALA A 73 0.45 -5.87 6.12
N TRP A 74 0.48 -6.13 4.81
CA TRP A 74 1.52 -5.63 3.92
C TRP A 74 1.53 -4.10 3.84
N LEU A 75 0.35 -3.52 3.64
CA LEU A 75 0.18 -2.07 3.56
C LEU A 75 0.66 -1.41 4.86
N ALA A 76 0.20 -1.92 6.02
CA ALA A 76 0.62 -1.43 7.33
C ALA A 76 2.14 -1.52 7.56
N ARG A 77 2.78 -2.63 7.16
CA ARG A 77 4.25 -2.76 7.25
C ARG A 77 4.97 -1.76 6.36
N THR A 78 4.45 -1.52 5.16
CA THR A 78 5.06 -0.57 4.22
C THR A 78 5.00 0.85 4.77
N HIS A 79 3.87 1.27 5.32
CA HIS A 79 3.74 2.58 5.99
C HIS A 79 4.70 2.72 7.18
N ARG A 80 4.80 1.70 8.03
CA ARG A 80 5.72 1.72 9.19
C ARG A 80 7.17 1.86 8.76
N LYS A 81 7.59 1.12 7.73
CA LYS A 81 8.97 1.18 7.22
C LYS A 81 9.32 2.57 6.69
N VAL A 82 8.41 3.21 5.96
CA VAL A 82 8.62 4.59 5.46
C VAL A 82 8.71 5.57 6.62
N ALA A 83 7.81 5.45 7.61
CA ALA A 83 7.84 6.32 8.79
C ALA A 83 9.12 6.14 9.62
N GLU A 84 9.63 4.92 9.76
CA GLU A 84 10.92 4.66 10.43
C GLU A 84 12.07 5.30 9.67
N GLN A 85 12.14 5.13 8.34
CA GLN A 85 13.17 5.76 7.51
C GLN A 85 13.16 7.29 7.58
N GLN A 86 11.97 7.90 7.60
CA GLN A 86 11.83 9.35 7.77
C GLN A 86 12.34 9.82 9.15
N ARG A 87 12.10 9.04 10.21
CA ARG A 87 12.57 9.36 11.57
C ARG A 87 14.09 9.23 11.70
N ASP A 88 14.68 8.22 11.06
CA ASP A 88 16.12 8.03 11.06
C ASP A 88 16.82 9.15 10.27
N TRP A 89 16.31 9.47 9.07
CA TRP A 89 16.83 10.60 8.27
C TRP A 89 16.73 11.95 8.99
N ALA A 90 15.60 12.23 9.65
CA ALA A 90 15.43 13.46 10.42
C ALA A 90 16.37 13.55 11.64
N ARG A 91 16.81 12.41 12.18
CA ARG A 91 17.81 12.37 13.27
C ARG A 91 19.22 12.65 12.75
N GLU A 92 19.52 12.20 11.54
CA GLU A 92 20.83 12.38 10.90
C GLU A 92 21.03 13.79 10.32
N HIS A 93 19.95 14.50 9.99
CA HIS A 93 19.97 15.84 9.39
C HIS A 93 19.19 16.89 10.22
N PRO A 94 19.67 17.25 11.42
CA PRO A 94 19.01 18.25 12.27
C PRO A 94 19.00 19.67 11.67
N GLU A 95 19.84 19.94 10.67
CA GLU A 95 19.96 21.22 9.98
C GLU A 95 18.83 21.49 8.98
N VAL A 96 18.06 20.48 8.57
CA VAL A 96 16.97 20.62 7.61
C VAL A 96 15.64 20.74 8.37
N PRO A 97 14.82 21.78 8.12
CA PRO A 97 13.48 21.87 8.71
C PRO A 97 12.64 20.64 8.34
N TYR A 98 12.30 19.82 9.34
CA TYR A 98 11.42 18.66 9.17
C TYR A 98 9.97 19.12 9.05
N GLU A 99 9.39 19.00 7.85
CA GLU A 99 7.94 19.13 7.67
C GLU A 99 7.30 17.75 7.88
N PRO A 100 6.47 17.58 8.93
CA PRO A 100 5.82 16.30 9.19
C PRO A 100 4.83 15.98 8.07
N PRO A 101 4.70 14.69 7.68
CA PRO A 101 3.75 14.29 6.65
C PRO A 101 2.32 14.64 7.10
N THR A 102 1.67 15.53 6.34
CA THR A 102 0.23 15.79 6.50
C THR A 102 -0.52 14.53 6.06
N SER A 103 -1.25 13.93 7.00
CA SER A 103 -2.11 12.77 6.76
C SER A 103 -3.23 13.08 5.78
#